data_AF-A0A961XHJ3-F1
#
_entry.id   AF-A0A961XHJ3-F1
#
_cell.length_a   1.000
_cell.length_b   1.000
_cell.length_c   1.000
_cell.angle_alpha   90.00
_cell.angle_beta   90.00
_cell.angle_gamma   90.00
#
_symmetry.space_group_name_H-M   'P 1'
#
loop_
_entity.id
_entity.type
_entity.pdbx_description
1 polymer ?
#
loop_
_entity_poly.entity_id
_entity_poly.type
_entity_poly.pdbx_seq_one_letter_code
_entity_poly.pdbx_strand_id
1 'polypeptide(L)'
;IFSSEPRVTTISIHSQKNYPVRKEMSDLDVGLADDTGDDDYLEILDTTLARLGDFPAPDLVFYNAGVDPHADDRLGRLSLSDAGIVERDRRVISHFRERGIAVAGVLGGGYSSDIEVIARRHTILHRVAAEFAD
;
A
#
# COMPACT_ATOMS: atom_id res chain seq x y z
N ILE A 1 -13.79 -3.19 11.14
CA ILE A 1 -13.35 -2.66 12.46
C ILE A 1 -13.78 -1.20 12.62
N PHE A 2 -13.37 -0.30 11.73
CA PHE A 2 -13.60 1.15 11.88
C PHE A 2 -14.87 1.69 11.20
N SER A 3 -15.81 0.83 10.79
CA SER A 3 -17.00 1.21 10.01
C SER A 3 -17.95 2.21 10.69
N SER A 4 -17.82 2.40 12.00
CA SER A 4 -18.60 3.38 12.78
C SER A 4 -17.71 4.38 13.52
N GLU A 5 -16.44 4.51 13.13
CA GLU A 5 -15.48 5.39 13.78
C GLU A 5 -15.15 6.57 12.84
N PRO A 6 -15.81 7.73 13.01
CA PRO A 6 -15.64 8.86 12.10
C PRO A 6 -14.26 9.54 12.20
N ARG A 7 -13.43 9.18 13.18
CA ARG A 7 -12.06 9.70 13.34
C ARG A 7 -11.02 8.91 12.53
N VAL A 8 -11.41 7.81 11.88
CA VAL A 8 -10.50 6.96 11.13
C VAL A 8 -11.00 6.86 9.69
N THR A 9 -10.18 7.30 8.74
CA THR A 9 -10.41 7.04 7.32
C THR A 9 -9.63 5.79 6.91
N THR A 10 -10.32 4.79 6.36
CA THR A 10 -9.70 3.57 5.82
C THR A 10 -9.69 3.58 4.30
N ILE A 11 -8.55 3.17 3.72
CA ILE A 11 -8.32 3.20 2.27
C ILE A 11 -7.59 1.93 1.87
N SER A 12 -7.99 1.36 0.74
CA SER A 12 -7.46 0.09 0.26
C SER A 12 -7.30 0.09 -1.26
N ILE A 13 -6.07 -0.16 -1.73
CA ILE A 13 -5.79 -0.53 -3.12
C ILE A 13 -5.48 -2.03 -3.13
N HIS A 14 -6.27 -2.83 -3.83
CA HIS A 14 -6.19 -4.29 -3.75
C HIS A 14 -6.57 -4.98 -5.05
N SER A 15 -6.13 -6.22 -5.27
CA SER A 15 -6.67 -7.04 -6.36
C SER A 15 -8.15 -7.35 -6.10
N GLN A 16 -9.00 -6.97 -7.07
CA GLN A 16 -10.45 -7.09 -7.02
C GLN A 16 -10.91 -8.53 -6.77
N LYS A 17 -10.19 -9.50 -7.36
CA LYS A 17 -10.53 -10.92 -7.27
C LYS A 17 -9.71 -11.68 -6.23
N ASN A 18 -8.84 -11.02 -5.47
CA ASN A 18 -8.09 -11.68 -4.40
C ASN A 18 -8.97 -11.90 -3.16
N TYR A 19 -8.55 -12.81 -2.28
CA TYR A 19 -9.24 -13.05 -1.00
C TYR A 19 -9.31 -11.77 -0.14
N PRO A 20 -10.35 -11.62 0.72
CA PRO A 20 -11.60 -12.38 0.76
C PRO A 20 -12.50 -12.08 -0.44
N VAL A 21 -13.31 -13.07 -0.84
CA VAL A 21 -14.27 -12.94 -1.97
C VAL A 21 -15.25 -11.79 -1.73
N ARG A 22 -15.67 -11.62 -0.48
CA ARG A 22 -16.42 -10.46 -0.02
C ARG A 22 -15.45 -9.50 0.64
N LYS A 23 -15.18 -8.37 -0.01
CA LYS A 23 -14.32 -7.31 0.54
C LYS A 23 -15.03 -6.62 1.70
N GLU A 24 -14.25 -6.27 2.71
CA GLU A 24 -14.68 -5.32 3.73
C GLU A 24 -14.78 -3.93 3.08
N MET A 25 -15.70 -3.10 3.58
CA MET A 25 -15.88 -1.76 3.04
C MET A 25 -15.00 -0.76 3.79
N SER A 26 -14.22 -0.02 3.03
CA SER A 26 -13.42 1.12 3.45
C SER A 26 -14.11 2.43 3.04
N ASP A 27 -13.58 3.57 3.47
CA ASP A 27 -14.05 4.87 2.97
C ASP A 27 -13.64 5.08 1.49
N LEU A 28 -12.54 4.47 1.08
CA LEU A 28 -12.12 4.39 -0.32
C LEU A 28 -11.51 3.01 -0.65
N ASP A 29 -12.20 2.26 -1.49
CA ASP A 29 -11.73 0.98 -2.02
C ASP A 29 -11.43 1.10 -3.53
N VAL A 30 -10.23 0.69 -3.92
CA VAL A 30 -9.75 0.68 -5.31
C VAL A 30 -9.38 -0.75 -5.70
N GLY A 31 -10.29 -1.40 -6.41
CA GLY A 31 -10.12 -2.75 -6.91
C GLY A 31 -9.36 -2.77 -8.24
N LEU A 32 -8.26 -3.51 -8.29
CA LEU A 32 -7.40 -3.66 -9.45
C LEU A 32 -7.70 -4.97 -10.18
N ALA A 33 -7.45 -4.96 -11.50
CA ALA A 33 -7.49 -6.16 -12.31
C ALA A 33 -6.36 -7.12 -11.90
N ASP A 34 -6.49 -8.39 -12.27
CA ASP A 34 -5.36 -9.31 -12.13
C ASP A 34 -4.22 -8.86 -13.04
N ASP A 35 -3.00 -9.19 -12.64
CA ASP A 35 -1.77 -8.93 -13.39
C ASP A 35 -1.44 -7.44 -13.60
N THR A 36 -2.13 -6.51 -12.92
CA THR A 36 -1.76 -5.08 -12.94
C THR A 36 -0.30 -4.92 -12.54
N GLY A 37 0.49 -4.35 -13.44
CA GLY A 37 1.93 -4.14 -13.27
C GLY A 37 2.26 -2.76 -12.71
N ASP A 38 3.55 -2.43 -12.71
CA ASP A 38 4.09 -1.23 -12.07
C ASP A 38 3.43 0.07 -12.54
N ASP A 39 3.43 0.34 -13.85
CA ASP A 39 2.96 1.62 -14.41
C ASP A 39 1.48 1.89 -14.07
N ASP A 40 0.61 0.92 -14.38
CA ASP A 40 -0.82 1.01 -14.09
C ASP A 40 -1.10 1.14 -12.59
N TYR A 41 -0.38 0.37 -11.76
CA TYR A 41 -0.55 0.45 -10.30
C TYR A 41 -0.17 1.84 -9.78
N LEU A 42 0.95 2.38 -10.25
CA LEU A 42 1.48 3.66 -9.80
C LEU A 42 0.63 4.84 -10.29
N GLU A 43 0.05 4.79 -11.49
CA GLU A 43 -0.92 5.78 -11.96
C GLU A 43 -2.19 5.79 -11.10
N ILE A 44 -2.69 4.59 -10.77
CA ILE A 44 -3.87 4.44 -9.91
C ILE A 44 -3.56 4.90 -8.48
N LEU A 45 -2.36 4.61 -7.98
CA LEU A 45 -1.88 5.10 -6.68
C LEU A 45 -1.88 6.62 -6.65
N ASP A 46 -1.30 7.29 -7.64
CA ASP A 46 -1.25 8.76 -7.69
C ASP A 46 -2.66 9.36 -7.69
N THR A 47 -3.56 8.78 -8.49
CA THR A 47 -4.96 9.20 -8.54
C THR A 47 -5.65 8.99 -7.18
N THR A 48 -5.35 7.89 -6.50
CA THR A 48 -5.90 7.58 -5.18
C THR A 48 -5.37 8.55 -4.11
N LEU A 49 -4.07 8.83 -4.14
CA LEU A 49 -3.40 9.79 -3.25
C LEU A 49 -3.95 11.21 -3.44
N ALA A 50 -4.22 11.63 -4.68
CA ALA A 50 -4.83 12.93 -4.97
C ALA A 50 -6.23 13.06 -4.34
N ARG A 51 -7.02 11.99 -4.33
CA ARG A 51 -8.36 11.95 -3.72
C ARG A 51 -8.34 11.99 -2.20
N LEU A 52 -7.18 11.84 -1.55
CA LEU A 52 -7.08 11.98 -0.10
C LEU A 52 -7.43 13.38 0.39
N GLY A 53 -7.31 14.39 -0.47
CA GLY A 53 -7.75 15.75 -0.16
C GLY A 53 -9.26 15.90 0.05
N ASP A 54 -10.07 14.90 -0.37
CA ASP A 54 -11.52 14.87 -0.15
C ASP A 54 -11.88 14.42 1.28
N PHE A 55 -10.90 13.92 2.04
CA PHE A 55 -11.07 13.45 3.42
C PHE A 55 -10.43 14.42 4.43
N PRO A 56 -10.84 14.38 5.70
CA PRO A 56 -10.16 15.12 6.76
C PRO A 56 -8.67 14.76 6.81
N ALA A 57 -7.81 15.77 6.93
CA ALA A 57 -6.36 15.54 7.05
C ALA A 57 -6.07 14.74 8.34
N PRO A 58 -5.32 13.62 8.25
CA PRO A 58 -5.01 12.82 9.43
C PRO A 58 -3.85 13.42 10.23
N ASP A 59 -3.88 13.25 11.55
CA ASP A 59 -2.74 13.56 12.43
C ASP A 59 -1.62 12.50 12.30
N LEU A 60 -1.98 11.26 11.95
CA LEU A 60 -1.09 10.11 11.80
C LEU A 60 -1.64 9.14 10.75
N VAL A 61 -0.76 8.60 9.92
CA VAL A 61 -1.08 7.54 8.95
C VAL A 61 -0.50 6.21 9.40
N PHE A 62 -1.34 5.17 9.41
CA PHE A 62 -0.87 3.78 9.47
C PHE A 62 -0.81 3.23 8.04
N TYR A 63 0.41 3.03 7.53
CA TYR A 63 0.61 2.49 6.20
C TYR A 63 0.88 0.99 6.26
N ASN A 64 -0.11 0.18 5.87
CA ASN A 64 0.04 -1.27 5.78
C ASN A 64 0.75 -1.68 4.48
N ALA A 65 2.07 -1.78 4.55
CA ALA A 65 2.93 -2.06 3.41
C ALA A 65 3.10 -3.57 3.19
N GLY A 66 2.07 -4.18 2.59
CA GLY A 66 2.17 -5.55 2.07
C GLY A 66 3.10 -5.63 0.86
N VAL A 67 3.79 -6.74 0.70
CA VAL A 67 4.61 -7.06 -0.48
C VAL A 67 3.96 -8.15 -1.34
N ASP A 68 2.73 -8.54 -1.00
CA ASP A 68 1.89 -9.44 -1.77
C ASP A 68 1.35 -8.91 -3.11
N PRO A 69 1.51 -7.62 -3.51
CA PRO A 69 1.31 -7.23 -4.91
C PRO A 69 2.44 -7.67 -5.85
N HIS A 70 3.53 -8.22 -5.32
CA HIS A 70 4.68 -8.64 -6.12
C HIS A 70 4.31 -9.78 -7.08
N ALA A 71 4.86 -9.78 -8.31
CA ALA A 71 4.59 -10.79 -9.34
C ALA A 71 4.88 -12.24 -8.89
N ASP A 72 5.96 -12.43 -8.12
CA ASP A 72 6.33 -13.74 -7.53
C ASP A 72 5.58 -14.08 -6.22
N ASP A 73 4.61 -13.29 -5.78
CA ASP A 73 3.83 -13.64 -4.59
C ASP A 73 2.90 -14.82 -4.87
N ARG A 74 2.83 -15.78 -3.94
CA ARG A 74 2.05 -17.01 -4.13
C ARG A 74 0.53 -16.83 -3.96
N LEU A 75 0.11 -15.80 -3.23
CA LEU A 75 -1.31 -15.52 -2.95
C LEU A 75 -1.77 -14.22 -3.62
N GLY A 76 -0.84 -13.33 -3.93
CA GLY A 76 -1.02 -12.14 -4.74
C GLY A 76 -1.57 -12.46 -6.13
N ARG A 77 -2.17 -11.44 -6.74
CA ARG A 77 -2.72 -11.50 -8.11
C ARG A 77 -2.33 -10.28 -8.93
N LEU A 78 -1.37 -9.51 -8.45
CA LEU A 78 -0.82 -8.33 -9.13
C LEU A 78 0.60 -8.67 -9.57
N SER A 79 1.17 -7.83 -10.43
CA SER A 79 2.44 -8.12 -11.11
C SER A 79 3.48 -7.03 -10.84
N LEU A 80 3.55 -6.51 -9.61
CA LEU A 80 4.54 -5.50 -9.28
C LEU A 80 5.95 -6.11 -9.23
N SER A 81 6.94 -5.34 -9.65
CA SER A 81 8.34 -5.65 -9.43
C SER A 81 8.82 -5.14 -8.07
N ASP A 82 10.01 -5.56 -7.64
CA ASP A 82 10.68 -4.95 -6.49
C ASP A 82 10.83 -3.42 -6.67
N ALA A 83 11.08 -2.93 -7.90
CA ALA A 83 11.18 -1.50 -8.19
C ALA A 83 9.81 -0.79 -8.08
N GLY A 84 8.74 -1.45 -8.54
CA GLY A 84 7.37 -0.94 -8.37
C GLY A 84 6.97 -0.82 -6.90
N ILE A 85 7.33 -1.80 -6.06
CA ILE A 85 7.08 -1.72 -4.61
C ILE A 85 7.89 -0.60 -3.96
N VAL A 86 9.17 -0.45 -4.31
CA VAL A 86 10.00 0.67 -3.85
C VAL A 86 9.34 2.00 -4.18
N GLU A 87 8.87 2.17 -5.42
CA GLU A 87 8.27 3.41 -5.87
C GLU A 87 6.90 3.67 -5.25
N ARG A 88 6.09 2.63 -5.06
CA ARG A 88 4.84 2.72 -4.31
C ARG A 88 5.08 3.25 -2.91
N ASP A 89 6.00 2.61 -2.17
CA ASP A 89 6.30 2.99 -0.79
C ASP A 89 6.82 4.43 -0.74
N ARG A 90 7.66 4.83 -1.71
CA ARG A 90 8.20 6.19 -1.81
C ARG A 90 7.09 7.20 -2.01
N ARG A 91 6.19 6.98 -2.97
CA ARG A 91 5.09 7.91 -3.26
C ARG A 91 4.12 8.06 -2.09
N VAL A 92 3.78 6.96 -1.42
CA VAL A 92 2.92 7.00 -0.23
C VAL A 92 3.60 7.81 0.89
N ILE A 93 4.85 7.50 1.22
CA ILE A 93 5.55 8.17 2.31
C ILE A 93 5.77 9.65 1.98
N SER A 94 6.24 9.97 0.77
CA SER A 94 6.46 11.35 0.32
C SER A 94 5.19 12.18 0.40
N HIS A 95 4.06 11.64 -0.08
CA HIS A 95 2.77 12.33 -0.08
C HIS A 95 2.42 12.89 1.31
N PHE A 96 2.57 12.09 2.37
CA PHE A 96 2.25 12.51 3.73
C PHE A 96 3.37 13.33 4.38
N ARG A 97 4.64 12.93 4.20
CA ARG A 97 5.78 13.61 4.82
C ARG A 97 5.97 15.03 4.30
N GLU A 98 5.77 15.27 3.01
CA GLU A 98 5.79 16.62 2.41
C GLU A 98 4.72 17.56 3.00
N ARG A 99 3.67 16.99 3.60
CA ARG A 99 2.58 17.72 4.27
C ARG A 99 2.78 17.80 5.79
N GLY A 100 3.91 17.34 6.30
CA GLY A 100 4.22 17.32 7.74
C GLY A 100 3.46 16.26 8.53
N ILE A 101 2.84 15.28 7.86
CA ILE A 101 2.06 14.22 8.50
C ILE A 101 2.97 13.04 8.86
N ALA A 102 2.83 12.52 10.07
CA ALA A 102 3.59 11.34 10.52
C ALA A 102 3.07 10.07 9.84
N VAL A 103 3.99 9.17 9.47
CA VAL A 103 3.66 7.86 8.85
C VAL A 103 4.27 6.75 9.69
N ALA A 104 3.41 5.87 10.19
CA ALA A 104 3.79 4.61 10.82
C ALA A 104 3.62 3.47 9.80
N GLY A 105 4.72 3.02 9.21
CA GLY A 105 4.74 1.85 8.35
C GLY A 105 4.60 0.56 9.16
N VAL A 106 3.67 -0.31 8.77
CA VAL A 106 3.51 -1.65 9.34
C VAL A 106 3.62 -2.69 8.23
N LEU A 107 4.24 -3.83 8.53
CA LEU A 107 4.38 -4.92 7.56
C LEU A 107 3.01 -5.56 7.29
N GLY A 108 2.67 -5.68 6.01
CA GLY A 108 1.46 -6.34 5.55
C GLY A 108 1.69 -7.78 5.09
N GLY A 109 0.85 -8.24 4.15
CA GLY A 109 0.96 -9.54 3.52
C GLY A 109 2.24 -9.72 2.69
N GLY A 110 2.53 -10.96 2.33
CA GLY A 110 3.71 -11.33 1.57
C GLY A 110 4.04 -12.81 1.76
N TYR A 111 4.03 -13.57 0.68
CA TYR A 111 3.92 -15.01 0.69
C TYR A 111 4.88 -15.64 -0.33
N SER A 112 6.08 -15.96 0.15
CA SER A 112 7.07 -16.74 -0.60
C SER A 112 7.44 -18.00 0.19
N SER A 113 7.81 -19.08 -0.50
CA SER A 113 8.48 -20.22 0.14
C SER A 113 9.94 -19.93 0.48
N ASP A 114 10.51 -18.87 -0.10
CA ASP A 114 11.88 -18.43 0.17
C ASP A 114 11.86 -17.31 1.22
N ILE A 115 12.41 -17.63 2.40
CA ILE A 115 12.45 -16.71 3.55
C ILE A 115 13.36 -15.50 3.32
N GLU A 116 14.44 -15.66 2.55
CA GLU A 116 15.39 -14.58 2.28
C GLU A 116 14.79 -13.57 1.31
N VAL A 117 14.07 -14.06 0.30
CA VAL A 117 13.35 -13.22 -0.66
C VAL A 117 12.26 -12.41 0.05
N ILE A 118 11.42 -13.06 0.88
CA ILE A 118 10.34 -12.34 1.57
C ILE A 118 10.88 -11.34 2.61
N ALA A 119 11.91 -11.71 3.36
CA ALA A 119 12.58 -10.80 4.29
C ALA A 119 13.17 -9.59 3.56
N ARG A 120 13.86 -9.81 2.43
CA ARG A 120 14.40 -8.73 1.60
C ARG A 120 13.30 -7.79 1.11
N ARG A 121 12.17 -8.32 0.62
CA ARG A 121 11.04 -7.48 0.16
C ARG A 121 10.46 -6.64 1.29
N HIS A 122 10.23 -7.19 2.47
CA HIS A 122 9.76 -6.39 3.62
C HIS A 122 10.78 -5.35 4.12
N THR A 123 12.08 -5.50 3.81
CA THR A 123 13.05 -4.44 4.10
C THR A 123 12.90 -3.21 3.20
N ILE A 124 12.18 -3.31 2.07
CA ILE A 124 11.94 -2.17 1.17
C ILE A 124 11.30 -1.00 1.93
N LEU A 125 10.23 -1.27 2.68
CA LEU A 125 9.54 -0.25 3.48
C LEU A 125 10.51 0.53 4.37
N HIS A 126 11.39 -0.18 5.07
CA HIS A 126 12.34 0.41 6.01
C HIS A 126 13.41 1.23 5.30
N ARG A 127 13.91 0.74 4.15
CA ARG A 127 14.90 1.43 3.33
C ARG A 127 14.34 2.73 2.75
N VAL A 128 13.13 2.67 2.22
CA VAL A 128 12.45 3.84 1.67
C VAL A 128 12.10 4.83 2.79
N ALA A 129 11.57 4.36 3.93
CA ALA A 129 11.27 5.24 5.05
C ALA A 129 12.50 5.99 5.58
N ALA A 130 13.69 5.35 5.53
CA ALA A 130 14.95 5.99 5.92
C ALA A 130 15.35 7.15 4.98
N GLU A 131 14.83 7.22 3.75
CA GLU A 131 15.03 8.37 2.85
C GLU A 131 14.32 9.65 3.36
N PHE A 132 13.36 9.50 4.28
CA PHE A 132 12.52 10.59 4.84
C PHE A 132 12.73 10.81 6.35
N ALA A 133 13.76 10.18 6.92
CA ALA A 133 14.16 10.37 8.30
C ALA A 133 15.18 11.51 8.36
N ASP A 134 14.77 12.63 8.94
CA ASP A 134 15.66 13.76 9.31
C ASP A 134 16.50 13.42 10.56
#